data_AF-A0A2R8FCL2-F1
#
_entry.id   AF-A0A2R8FCL2-F1
#
_cell.length_a   1.000
_cell.length_b   1.000
_cell.length_c   1.000
_cell.angle_alpha   90.00
_cell.angle_beta   90.00
_cell.angle_gamma   90.00
#
_symmetry.space_group_name_H-M   'P 1'
#
loop_
_entity.id
_entity.type
_entity.pdbx_description
1 polymer ?
#
loop_
_entity_poly.entity_id
_entity_poly.type
_entity_poly.pdbx_seq_one_letter_code
_entity_poly.pdbx_strand_id
1 'polypeptide(L)'
;MLTLAYMYENVILFLELSTDRVKKSSLMLIYSFDSSVPLTFLQCLMAKLDNWFFFGGHRLKIIRVEDSKLAYIRENIAISLIEKILKILTFLLVPIVLIALIIRYFLHAKFVNKLKLFSDVPRSDVSRARISTKCTRIGTIASYDFMFSGLSAVIFSDNEIPKTCRLENYVKDGQFFEGNTGKKKYLSNMLTHVISCLKSVDQDKSLKKIVSKSGEFGALPSSSSSQWKRFSSVSSDVQAIMNTIGQQPVWLREHPPTVLGEFLKVYWQRYLAFINTEDFKNNLINQVIEESLNFCPNAIKNIQLLDEVDLECRNHLVEALFNRPGNKFTWKDFTFSVHGKQARFMFRIPTKNK
;
A
#
# COMPACT_ATOMS: atom_id res chain seq x y z
N MET A 1 -24.42 -3.37 -5.47
CA MET A 1 -24.68 -4.82 -5.38
C MET A 1 -26.15 -5.19 -5.53
N LEU A 2 -27.13 -4.40 -5.01
CA LEU A 2 -28.56 -4.70 -5.19
C LEU A 2 -29.06 -4.68 -6.66
N THR A 3 -28.45 -3.89 -7.54
CA THR A 3 -28.85 -3.80 -8.96
C THR A 3 -28.44 -5.01 -9.80
N LEU A 4 -27.46 -5.80 -9.34
CA LEU A 4 -27.00 -7.03 -10.01
C LEU A 4 -27.87 -8.23 -9.61
N ALA A 5 -28.37 -8.26 -8.38
CA ALA A 5 -29.30 -9.30 -7.93
C ALA A 5 -30.67 -9.20 -8.63
N TYR A 6 -31.17 -7.97 -8.83
CA TYR A 6 -32.43 -7.74 -9.55
C TYR A 6 -32.33 -8.04 -11.06
N MET A 7 -31.14 -7.93 -11.65
CA MET A 7 -30.90 -8.37 -13.03
C MET A 7 -30.80 -9.89 -13.16
N TYR A 8 -30.34 -10.59 -12.12
CA TYR A 8 -30.21 -12.05 -12.16
C TYR A 8 -31.57 -12.77 -12.05
N GLU A 9 -32.48 -12.28 -11.21
CA GLU A 9 -33.83 -12.88 -11.09
C GLU A 9 -34.67 -12.70 -12.36
N ASN A 10 -34.57 -11.56 -13.05
CA ASN A 10 -35.31 -11.33 -14.30
C ASN A 10 -34.76 -12.16 -15.48
N VAL A 11 -33.47 -12.53 -15.44
CA VAL A 11 -32.85 -13.41 -16.45
C VAL A 11 -33.24 -14.88 -16.21
N ILE A 12 -33.37 -15.30 -14.95
CA ILE A 12 -33.82 -16.66 -14.60
C ILE A 12 -35.31 -16.85 -14.91
N LEU A 13 -36.17 -15.89 -14.60
CA LEU A 13 -37.60 -15.97 -14.92
C LEU A 13 -37.87 -16.03 -16.44
N PHE A 14 -36.99 -15.41 -17.25
CA PHE A 14 -37.08 -15.46 -18.71
C PHE A 14 -36.54 -16.79 -19.29
N LEU A 15 -35.57 -17.42 -18.63
CA LEU A 15 -35.08 -18.75 -19.00
C LEU A 15 -36.08 -19.86 -18.62
N GLU A 16 -36.80 -19.72 -17.51
CA GLU A 16 -37.85 -20.67 -17.10
C GLU A 16 -39.08 -20.65 -18.01
N LEU A 17 -39.46 -19.49 -18.55
CA LEU A 17 -40.51 -19.39 -19.59
C LEU A 17 -40.08 -20.01 -20.93
N SER A 18 -38.78 -20.25 -21.13
CA SER A 18 -38.24 -20.87 -22.34
C SER A 18 -38.13 -22.39 -22.24
N THR A 19 -38.23 -23.00 -21.06
CA THR A 19 -37.99 -24.45 -20.88
C THR A 19 -39.22 -25.34 -21.07
N ASP A 20 -40.44 -24.79 -21.04
CA ASP A 20 -41.67 -25.61 -21.12
C ASP A 20 -42.18 -25.91 -22.54
N ARG A 21 -41.47 -25.49 -23.60
CA ARG A 21 -41.82 -25.83 -25.00
C ARG A 21 -40.65 -26.23 -25.90
N VAL A 22 -39.53 -26.69 -25.36
CA VAL A 22 -38.37 -27.09 -26.19
C VAL A 22 -38.27 -28.61 -26.27
N LYS A 23 -39.18 -29.19 -27.06
CA LYS A 23 -38.97 -30.49 -27.71
C LYS A 23 -39.18 -30.35 -29.23
N LYS A 24 -38.45 -29.43 -29.85
CA LYS A 24 -38.16 -29.40 -31.29
C LYS A 24 -37.04 -28.40 -31.57
N SER A 25 -35.85 -28.92 -31.89
CA SER A 25 -34.67 -28.23 -32.45
C SER A 25 -34.39 -26.83 -31.88
N SER A 26 -33.45 -26.74 -30.93
CA SER A 26 -32.87 -25.48 -30.44
C SER A 26 -32.02 -24.79 -31.52
N LEU A 27 -32.65 -24.37 -32.62
CA LEU A 27 -32.12 -23.32 -33.48
C LEU A 27 -32.24 -22.03 -32.68
N MET A 28 -31.09 -21.44 -32.31
CA MET A 28 -31.03 -20.11 -31.70
C MET A 28 -31.76 -19.13 -32.64
N LEU A 29 -32.93 -18.67 -32.22
CA LEU A 29 -33.77 -17.77 -33.01
C LEU A 29 -33.15 -16.37 -32.97
N ILE A 30 -32.86 -15.81 -34.14
CA ILE A 30 -32.31 -14.46 -34.31
C ILE A 30 -33.47 -13.50 -34.53
N TYR A 31 -33.58 -12.49 -33.68
CA TYR A 31 -34.68 -11.52 -33.73
C TYR A 31 -34.28 -10.22 -34.42
N SER A 32 -35.22 -9.63 -35.13
CA SER A 32 -35.16 -8.26 -35.62
C SER A 32 -36.48 -7.58 -35.32
N PHE A 33 -36.45 -6.27 -35.08
CA PHE A 33 -37.63 -5.49 -34.75
C PHE A 33 -37.88 -4.46 -35.84
N ASP A 34 -39.15 -4.25 -36.16
CA ASP A 34 -39.56 -3.17 -37.03
C ASP A 34 -39.45 -1.81 -36.32
N SER A 35 -39.21 -0.74 -37.09
CA SER A 35 -39.11 0.63 -36.56
C SER A 35 -40.38 1.11 -35.84
N SER A 36 -41.52 0.48 -36.11
CA SER A 36 -42.81 0.76 -35.46
C SER A 36 -42.94 0.19 -34.04
N VAL A 37 -42.02 -0.67 -33.60
CA VAL A 37 -42.07 -1.32 -32.28
C VAL A 37 -41.27 -0.48 -31.27
N PRO A 38 -41.89 0.03 -30.17
CA PRO A 38 -41.14 0.67 -29.10
C PRO A 38 -40.31 -0.37 -28.35
N LEU A 39 -38.99 -0.20 -28.35
CA LEU A 39 -38.05 -1.12 -27.73
C LEU A 39 -37.55 -0.59 -26.39
N THR A 40 -37.49 -1.49 -25.41
CA THR A 40 -36.69 -1.24 -24.19
C THR A 40 -35.19 -1.30 -24.52
N PHE A 41 -34.35 -0.74 -23.64
CA PHE A 41 -32.89 -0.79 -23.81
C PHE A 41 -32.37 -2.23 -23.99
N LEU A 42 -32.88 -3.17 -23.20
CA LEU A 42 -32.45 -4.57 -23.26
C LEU A 42 -32.80 -5.20 -24.61
N GLN A 43 -34.01 -4.95 -25.12
CA GLN A 43 -34.44 -5.44 -26.43
C GLN A 43 -33.64 -4.81 -27.57
N CYS A 44 -33.28 -3.53 -27.45
CA CYS A 44 -32.41 -2.86 -28.42
C CYS A 44 -30.99 -3.46 -28.42
N LEU A 45 -30.44 -3.74 -27.23
CA LEU A 45 -29.12 -4.37 -27.09
C LEU A 45 -29.13 -5.80 -27.66
N MET A 46 -30.14 -6.60 -27.30
CA MET A 46 -30.33 -7.95 -27.81
C MET A 46 -30.46 -7.95 -29.34
N ALA A 47 -31.30 -7.08 -29.91
CA ALA A 47 -31.46 -6.96 -31.36
C ALA A 47 -30.16 -6.60 -32.08
N LYS A 48 -29.34 -5.73 -31.47
CA LYS A 48 -28.02 -5.37 -32.02
C LYS A 48 -27.04 -6.53 -31.95
N LEU A 49 -27.02 -7.28 -30.86
CA LEU A 49 -26.19 -8.47 -30.70
C LEU A 49 -26.61 -9.56 -31.69
N ASP A 50 -27.90 -9.86 -31.78
CA ASP A 50 -28.46 -10.83 -32.73
C ASP A 50 -28.12 -10.45 -34.17
N ASN A 51 -28.26 -9.18 -34.53
CA ASN A 51 -27.89 -8.70 -35.87
C ASN A 51 -26.37 -8.77 -36.12
N TRP A 52 -25.55 -8.56 -35.09
CA TRP A 52 -24.11 -8.66 -35.17
C TRP A 52 -23.66 -10.12 -35.39
N PHE A 53 -24.33 -11.09 -34.76
CA PHE A 53 -24.07 -12.53 -34.93
C PHE A 53 -24.79 -13.16 -36.14
N PHE A 54 -25.66 -12.42 -36.83
CA PHE A 54 -26.39 -12.94 -37.98
C PHE A 54 -25.54 -12.95 -39.25
N PHE A 55 -25.27 -14.15 -39.80
CA PHE A 55 -24.51 -14.35 -41.05
C PHE A 55 -25.40 -14.69 -42.26
N GLY A 56 -26.70 -14.42 -42.16
CA GLY A 56 -27.71 -14.68 -43.19
C GLY A 56 -28.53 -15.94 -42.92
N GLY A 57 -29.61 -16.11 -43.69
CA GLY A 57 -30.60 -17.18 -43.52
C GLY A 57 -31.91 -16.67 -42.92
N HIS A 58 -32.57 -17.52 -42.13
CA HIS A 58 -33.87 -17.17 -41.55
C HIS A 58 -33.72 -16.34 -40.27
N ARG A 59 -34.43 -15.22 -40.18
CA ARG A 59 -34.62 -14.46 -38.94
C ARG A 59 -36.09 -14.16 -38.70
N LEU A 60 -36.46 -13.93 -37.45
CA LEU A 60 -37.80 -13.52 -37.07
C LEU A 60 -37.85 -12.00 -36.99
N LYS A 61 -38.70 -11.37 -37.80
CA LYS A 61 -38.99 -9.94 -37.73
C LYS A 61 -40.27 -9.72 -36.93
N ILE A 62 -40.15 -9.03 -35.80
CA ILE A 62 -41.28 -8.64 -34.96
C ILE A 62 -41.82 -7.32 -35.50
N ILE A 63 -43.09 -7.33 -35.92
CA ILE A 63 -43.81 -6.18 -36.46
C ILE A 63 -44.99 -5.83 -35.56
N ARG A 64 -45.39 -4.56 -35.57
CA ARG A 64 -46.64 -4.10 -34.94
C ARG A 64 -47.77 -4.15 -35.96
N VAL A 65 -48.87 -4.81 -35.62
CA VAL A 65 -50.01 -5.02 -36.55
C VAL A 65 -51.18 -4.08 -36.23
N GLU A 66 -51.39 -3.74 -34.95
CA GLU A 66 -52.45 -2.82 -34.46
C GLU A 66 -52.11 -2.36 -33.04
N ASP A 67 -52.88 -1.43 -32.46
CA ASP A 67 -52.61 -0.58 -31.26
C ASP A 67 -52.01 -1.23 -30.00
N SER A 68 -51.84 -2.54 -29.94
CA SER A 68 -51.01 -3.23 -28.93
C SER A 68 -50.58 -4.65 -29.32
N LYS A 69 -50.84 -5.09 -30.56
CA LYS A 69 -50.60 -6.47 -31.01
C LYS A 69 -49.28 -6.57 -31.79
N LEU A 70 -48.40 -7.44 -31.30
CA LEU A 70 -47.15 -7.81 -31.97
C LEU A 70 -47.37 -9.10 -32.77
N ALA A 71 -46.85 -9.13 -33.99
CA ALA A 71 -46.78 -10.35 -34.79
C ALA A 71 -45.32 -10.61 -35.19
N TYR A 72 -45.03 -11.86 -35.56
CA TYR A 72 -43.72 -12.24 -36.07
C TYR A 72 -43.84 -12.75 -37.51
N ILE A 73 -42.89 -12.33 -38.35
CA ILE A 73 -42.74 -12.82 -39.72
C ILE A 73 -41.38 -13.48 -39.83
N ARG A 74 -41.31 -14.66 -40.45
CA ARG A 74 -40.04 -15.29 -40.80
C ARG A 74 -39.56 -14.71 -42.13
N GLU A 75 -38.46 -13.98 -42.10
CA GLU A 75 -37.82 -13.47 -43.31
C GLU A 75 -36.52 -14.21 -43.58
N ASN A 76 -36.23 -14.44 -44.86
CA ASN A 76 -34.96 -15.01 -45.30
C ASN A 76 -34.10 -13.90 -45.89
N ILE A 77 -32.95 -13.64 -45.28
CA ILE A 77 -32.07 -12.54 -45.70
C ILE A 77 -30.74 -13.10 -46.15
N ALA A 78 -30.42 -12.79 -47.41
CA ALA A 78 -29.10 -12.98 -47.94
C ALA A 78 -28.22 -11.80 -47.51
N ILE A 79 -27.10 -12.12 -46.86
CA ILE A 79 -26.06 -11.15 -46.51
C ILE A 79 -24.94 -11.28 -47.55
N SER A 80 -24.41 -10.14 -48.00
CA SER A 80 -23.29 -10.11 -48.94
C SER A 80 -22.06 -10.81 -48.35
N LEU A 81 -21.27 -11.45 -49.21
CA LEU A 81 -20.05 -12.14 -48.78
C LEU A 81 -19.06 -11.18 -48.08
N ILE A 82 -18.98 -9.93 -48.55
CA ILE A 82 -18.17 -8.87 -47.96
C ILE A 82 -18.58 -8.59 -46.51
N GLU A 83 -19.89 -8.45 -46.25
CA GLU A 83 -20.39 -8.20 -44.90
C GLU A 83 -20.11 -9.38 -43.95
N LYS A 84 -20.16 -10.63 -44.44
CA LYS A 84 -19.77 -11.80 -43.65
C LYS A 84 -18.30 -11.77 -43.26
N ILE A 85 -17.41 -11.45 -44.21
CA ILE A 85 -15.97 -11.30 -43.94
C ILE A 85 -15.73 -10.20 -42.90
N LEU A 86 -16.40 -9.06 -43.04
CA LEU A 86 -16.26 -7.95 -42.11
C LEU A 86 -16.72 -8.31 -40.69
N LYS A 87 -17.84 -9.06 -40.55
CA LYS A 87 -18.32 -9.57 -39.25
C LYS A 87 -17.30 -10.52 -38.60
N ILE A 88 -16.71 -11.45 -39.37
CA ILE A 88 -15.67 -12.37 -38.88
C ILE A 88 -14.43 -11.59 -38.42
N LEU A 89 -13.96 -10.64 -39.22
CA LEU A 89 -12.80 -9.81 -38.90
C LEU A 89 -13.04 -9.00 -37.61
N THR A 90 -14.24 -8.45 -37.46
CA THR A 90 -14.65 -7.72 -36.24
C THR A 90 -14.66 -8.66 -35.02
N PHE A 91 -15.16 -9.89 -35.17
CA PHE A 91 -15.16 -10.90 -34.11
C PHE A 91 -13.75 -11.31 -33.67
N LEU A 92 -12.78 -11.29 -34.60
CA LEU A 92 -11.39 -11.56 -34.29
C LEU A 92 -10.69 -10.37 -33.61
N LEU A 93 -10.90 -9.15 -34.11
CA LEU A 93 -10.18 -7.96 -33.65
C LEU A 93 -10.71 -7.37 -32.34
N VAL A 94 -12.02 -7.36 -32.12
CA VAL A 94 -12.62 -6.73 -30.93
C VAL A 94 -12.14 -7.36 -29.61
N PRO A 95 -12.07 -8.70 -29.45
CA PRO A 95 -11.54 -9.30 -28.23
C PRO A 95 -10.07 -8.94 -27.98
N ILE A 96 -9.26 -8.90 -29.04
CA ILE A 96 -7.84 -8.54 -28.94
C ILE A 96 -7.69 -7.09 -28.45
N VAL A 97 -8.47 -6.17 -29.01
CA VAL A 97 -8.48 -4.76 -28.59
C VAL A 97 -8.95 -4.61 -27.14
N LEU A 98 -10.00 -5.34 -26.73
CA LEU A 98 -10.47 -5.33 -25.34
C LEU A 98 -9.41 -5.85 -24.36
N ILE A 99 -8.73 -6.95 -24.69
CA ILE A 99 -7.64 -7.48 -23.87
C ILE A 99 -6.50 -6.46 -23.77
N ALA A 100 -6.11 -5.83 -24.88
CA ALA A 100 -5.07 -4.81 -24.89
C ALA A 100 -5.44 -3.59 -24.03
N LEU A 101 -6.70 -3.14 -24.07
CA LEU A 101 -7.21 -2.05 -23.22
C LEU A 101 -7.23 -2.44 -21.74
N ILE A 102 -7.61 -3.67 -21.41
CA ILE A 102 -7.57 -4.18 -20.03
C ILE A 102 -6.13 -4.23 -19.51
N ILE A 103 -5.19 -4.77 -20.29
CA ILE A 103 -3.77 -4.79 -19.93
C ILE A 103 -3.25 -3.36 -19.73
N ARG A 104 -3.56 -2.45 -20.65
CA ARG A 104 -3.19 -1.03 -20.53
C ARG A 104 -3.76 -0.40 -19.27
N TYR A 105 -5.01 -0.66 -18.95
CA TYR A 105 -5.65 -0.18 -17.73
C TYR A 105 -4.94 -0.71 -16.47
N PHE A 106 -4.63 -2.01 -16.40
CA PHE A 106 -3.90 -2.59 -15.27
C PHE A 106 -2.49 -2.04 -15.12
N LEU A 107 -1.76 -1.89 -16.22
CA LEU A 107 -0.43 -1.28 -16.22
C LEU A 107 -0.49 0.17 -15.74
N HIS A 108 -1.46 0.95 -16.23
CA HIS A 108 -1.63 2.34 -15.83
C HIS A 108 -2.09 2.48 -14.38
N ALA A 109 -2.98 1.60 -13.90
CA ALA A 109 -3.40 1.58 -12.50
C ALA A 109 -2.22 1.23 -11.57
N LYS A 110 -1.39 0.25 -11.95
CA LYS A 110 -0.17 -0.10 -11.20
C LYS A 110 0.84 1.06 -11.20
N PHE A 111 0.99 1.75 -12.33
CA PHE A 111 1.88 2.90 -12.46
C PHE A 111 1.39 4.11 -11.65
N VAL A 112 0.09 4.43 -11.71
CA VAL A 112 -0.53 5.50 -10.92
C VAL A 112 -0.47 5.20 -9.42
N ASN A 113 -0.67 3.94 -9.01
CA ASN A 113 -0.51 3.57 -7.60
C ASN A 113 0.94 3.70 -7.12
N LYS A 114 1.93 3.36 -7.95
CA LYS A 114 3.34 3.65 -7.65
C LYS A 114 3.59 5.16 -7.61
N LEU A 115 3.08 5.94 -8.55
CA LEU A 115 3.21 7.40 -8.58
C LEU A 115 2.50 8.10 -7.42
N LYS A 116 1.39 7.58 -6.91
CA LYS A 116 0.74 8.08 -5.68
C LYS A 116 1.59 7.81 -4.44
N LEU A 117 2.25 6.65 -4.37
CA LEU A 117 3.30 6.39 -3.38
C LEU A 117 4.45 7.42 -3.44
N PHE A 118 4.77 7.95 -4.62
CA PHE A 118 5.77 9.01 -4.80
C PHE A 118 5.21 10.45 -4.65
N SER A 119 3.94 10.69 -4.96
CA SER A 119 3.28 12.01 -4.88
C SER A 119 2.67 12.30 -3.50
N ASP A 120 2.54 11.28 -2.65
CA ASP A 120 2.36 11.44 -1.20
C ASP A 120 3.71 11.67 -0.48
N VAL A 121 4.71 12.20 -1.20
CA VAL A 121 5.63 13.16 -0.59
C VAL A 121 4.82 14.42 -0.37
N PRO A 122 4.53 14.82 0.88
CA PRO A 122 3.81 16.06 1.11
C PRO A 122 4.63 17.18 0.49
N ARG A 123 4.12 17.79 -0.58
CA ARG A 123 4.54 19.13 -0.95
C ARG A 123 4.18 20.01 0.26
N SER A 124 5.22 20.48 0.93
CA SER A 124 5.23 21.61 1.85
C SER A 124 4.42 21.55 3.15
N ASP A 125 3.89 20.40 3.59
CA ASP A 125 3.50 20.28 5.01
C ASP A 125 4.75 20.07 5.85
N VAL A 126 5.34 21.20 6.22
CA VAL A 126 6.42 21.39 7.18
C VAL A 126 6.35 20.36 8.32
N SER A 127 7.25 19.38 8.27
CA SER A 127 8.00 18.77 9.39
C SER A 127 7.31 18.71 10.76
N ARG A 128 6.02 18.36 10.82
CA ARG A 128 5.30 18.14 12.07
C ARG A 128 5.29 16.65 12.36
N ALA A 129 6.23 16.22 13.19
CA ALA A 129 6.17 14.90 13.79
C ALA A 129 4.89 14.84 14.64
N ARG A 130 3.91 14.06 14.20
CA ARG A 130 2.72 13.79 15.02
C ARG A 130 3.04 12.58 15.90
N ILE A 131 2.76 12.72 17.20
CA ILE A 131 2.71 11.59 18.13
C ILE A 131 1.24 11.30 18.43
N SER A 132 0.77 10.13 18.03
CA SER A 132 -0.49 9.59 18.56
C SER A 132 -0.18 8.71 19.75
N THR A 133 -0.90 8.91 20.86
CA THR A 133 -0.90 7.97 21.98
C THR A 133 -2.19 7.19 22.02
N LYS A 134 -2.10 5.85 22.03
CA LYS A 134 -3.24 4.99 22.29
C LYS A 134 -2.94 4.13 23.51
N CYS A 135 -3.72 4.33 24.57
CA CYS A 135 -3.71 3.43 25.72
C CYS A 135 -4.78 2.36 25.48
N THR A 136 -4.36 1.10 25.33
CA THR A 136 -5.31 -0.02 25.24
C THR A 136 -5.10 -0.92 26.44
N ARG A 137 -6.17 -1.17 27.20
CA ARG A 137 -6.15 -2.11 28.33
C ARG A 137 -6.63 -3.47 27.85
N ILE A 138 -5.76 -4.46 27.89
CA ILE A 138 -6.11 -5.85 27.57
C ILE A 138 -5.88 -6.66 28.86
N GLY A 139 -6.95 -6.89 29.61
CA GLY A 139 -6.91 -7.56 30.91
C GLY A 139 -6.04 -6.82 31.94
N THR A 140 -4.97 -7.49 32.38
CA THR A 140 -3.97 -6.98 33.32
C THR A 140 -2.85 -6.19 32.65
N ILE A 141 -2.81 -6.03 31.33
CA ILE A 141 -1.71 -5.34 30.65
C ILE A 141 -2.17 -3.94 30.20
N ALA A 142 -1.42 -2.92 30.60
CA ALA A 142 -1.52 -1.59 30.02
C ALA A 142 -0.55 -1.50 28.83
N SER A 143 -1.08 -1.20 27.64
CA SER A 143 -0.28 -0.98 26.43
C SER A 143 -0.28 0.50 26.07
N TYR A 144 0.89 1.12 26.03
CA TYR A 144 1.08 2.49 25.53
C TYR A 144 1.67 2.44 24.13
N ASP A 145 0.91 2.85 23.12
CA ASP A 145 1.40 3.00 21.75
C ASP A 145 1.77 4.45 21.46
N PHE A 146 3.04 4.73 21.19
CA PHE A 146 3.51 6.02 20.67
C PHE A 146 3.84 5.88 19.20
N MET A 147 3.23 6.68 18.34
CA MET A 147 3.44 6.62 16.88
C MET A 147 4.08 7.91 16.37
N PHE A 148 5.32 7.87 15.89
CA PHE A 148 6.04 9.02 15.35
C PHE A 148 5.99 9.03 13.83
N SER A 149 5.32 9.99 13.22
CA SER A 149 5.37 10.19 11.76
C SER A 149 6.51 11.13 11.36
N GLY A 150 7.19 10.84 10.24
CA GLY A 150 8.16 11.78 9.64
C GLY A 150 9.55 11.77 10.29
N LEU A 151 9.91 10.67 10.94
CA LEU A 151 11.23 10.48 11.55
C LEU A 151 12.36 10.70 10.52
N SER A 152 12.19 10.22 9.29
CA SER A 152 13.15 10.43 8.20
C SER A 152 13.40 11.91 7.91
N ALA A 153 12.35 12.74 7.88
CA ALA A 153 12.51 14.18 7.66
C ALA A 153 13.28 14.85 8.81
N VAL A 154 13.16 14.36 10.05
CA VAL A 154 13.88 14.91 11.21
C VAL A 154 15.35 14.43 11.24
N ILE A 155 15.61 13.19 10.86
CA ILE A 155 16.95 12.61 10.87
C ILE A 155 17.79 13.11 9.68
N PHE A 156 17.17 13.36 8.53
CA PHE A 156 17.88 13.61 7.27
C PHE A 156 17.64 14.99 6.66
N SER A 157 17.01 15.94 7.37
CA SER A 157 16.76 17.30 6.84
C SER A 157 18.03 18.04 6.45
N ASP A 158 19.10 17.87 7.22
CA ASP A 158 20.32 18.68 7.12
C ASP A 158 21.58 17.84 6.81
N ASN A 159 21.41 16.54 6.59
CA ASN A 159 22.52 15.62 6.34
C ASN A 159 22.67 15.39 4.83
N GLU A 160 23.53 16.20 4.21
CA GLU A 160 23.99 15.94 2.85
C GLU A 160 24.68 14.57 2.77
N ILE A 161 24.46 13.86 1.66
CA ILE A 161 25.11 12.58 1.42
C ILE A 161 26.60 12.83 1.15
N PRO A 162 27.52 12.29 1.98
CA PRO A 162 28.95 12.51 1.84
C PRO A 162 29.41 12.08 0.45
N LYS A 163 30.39 12.78 -0.13
CA LYS A 163 30.96 12.42 -1.43
C LYS A 163 31.35 10.95 -1.50
N THR A 164 31.96 10.40 -0.45
CA THR A 164 32.36 8.98 -0.39
C THR A 164 31.20 7.98 -0.49
N CYS A 165 29.97 8.41 -0.21
CA CYS A 165 28.77 7.59 -0.29
C CYS A 165 28.02 7.74 -1.62
N ARG A 166 28.46 8.64 -2.51
CA ARG A 166 27.79 8.92 -3.79
C ARG A 166 27.96 7.79 -4.79
N LEU A 167 26.88 7.42 -5.47
CA LEU A 167 26.85 6.34 -6.46
C LEU A 167 27.88 6.53 -7.58
N GLU A 168 28.18 7.77 -7.95
CA GLU A 168 29.19 8.12 -8.96
C GLU A 168 30.56 7.49 -8.69
N ASN A 169 30.91 7.24 -7.42
CA ASN A 169 32.19 6.63 -7.04
C ASN A 169 32.20 5.11 -7.20
N TYR A 170 31.05 4.49 -7.50
CA TYR A 170 30.88 3.04 -7.59
C TYR A 170 30.49 2.58 -9.00
N VAL A 171 30.21 3.53 -9.90
CA VAL A 171 29.70 3.28 -11.24
C VAL A 171 30.66 3.82 -12.30
N LYS A 172 30.87 3.05 -13.35
CA LYS A 172 31.57 3.45 -14.57
C LYS A 172 30.81 2.92 -15.79
N ASP A 173 30.64 3.75 -16.81
CA ASP A 173 29.97 3.37 -18.07
C ASP A 173 28.55 2.79 -17.88
N GLY A 174 27.81 3.30 -16.89
CA GLY A 174 26.45 2.85 -16.61
C GLY A 174 26.35 1.54 -15.80
N GLN A 175 27.47 1.01 -15.29
CA GLN A 175 27.52 -0.23 -14.53
C GLN A 175 28.40 -0.10 -13.28
N PHE A 176 28.19 -0.95 -12.27
CA PHE A 176 29.10 -1.02 -11.14
C PHE A 176 30.43 -1.62 -11.60
N PHE A 177 31.56 -0.90 -11.42
CA PHE A 177 32.85 -1.35 -11.95
C PHE A 177 33.39 -2.63 -11.27
N GLU A 178 32.91 -2.92 -10.06
CA GLU A 178 33.20 -4.15 -9.31
C GLU A 178 31.99 -5.11 -9.26
N GLY A 179 30.99 -4.92 -10.13
CA GLY A 179 29.76 -5.70 -10.15
C GLY A 179 29.06 -5.72 -8.79
N ASN A 180 28.70 -6.92 -8.30
CA ASN A 180 28.02 -7.09 -7.02
C ASN A 180 28.87 -6.63 -5.82
N THR A 181 30.20 -6.72 -5.90
CA THR A 181 31.09 -6.24 -4.84
C THR A 181 31.03 -4.72 -4.73
N GLY A 182 31.02 -4.01 -5.87
CA GLY A 182 30.84 -2.56 -5.92
C GLY A 182 29.50 -2.12 -5.37
N LYS A 183 28.41 -2.82 -5.75
CA LYS A 183 27.06 -2.58 -5.20
C LYS A 183 27.02 -2.76 -3.68
N LYS A 184 27.65 -3.83 -3.17
CA LYS A 184 27.74 -4.10 -1.72
C LYS A 184 28.52 -3.01 -0.98
N LYS A 185 29.65 -2.55 -1.53
CA LYS A 185 30.43 -1.45 -0.96
C LYS A 185 29.63 -0.14 -0.91
N TYR A 186 28.96 0.22 -2.01
CA TYR A 186 28.08 1.39 -2.07
C TYR A 186 27.00 1.36 -0.98
N LEU A 187 26.24 0.26 -0.90
CA LEU A 187 25.19 0.08 0.10
C LEU A 187 25.73 0.08 1.53
N SER A 188 26.90 -0.51 1.76
CA SER A 188 27.56 -0.51 3.07
C SER A 188 27.94 0.90 3.53
N ASN A 189 28.49 1.70 2.62
CA ASN A 189 28.87 3.08 2.93
C ASN A 189 27.64 3.97 3.14
N MET A 190 26.61 3.81 2.31
CA MET A 190 25.34 4.51 2.49
C MET A 190 24.66 4.11 3.81
N LEU A 191 24.64 2.83 4.16
CA LEU A 191 24.11 2.35 5.43
C LEU A 191 24.89 2.90 6.63
N THR A 192 26.22 2.96 6.53
CA THR A 192 27.07 3.55 7.56
C THR A 192 26.77 5.03 7.76
N HIS A 193 26.56 5.77 6.66
CA HIS A 193 26.11 7.16 6.72
C HIS A 193 24.74 7.28 7.38
N VAL A 194 23.77 6.45 7.02
CA VAL A 194 22.44 6.41 7.65
C VAL A 194 22.53 6.15 9.16
N ILE A 195 23.32 5.17 9.59
CA ILE A 195 23.54 4.87 11.02
C ILE A 195 24.24 6.04 11.72
N SER A 196 25.18 6.72 11.06
CA SER A 196 25.82 7.92 11.60
C SER A 196 24.81 9.06 11.83
N CYS A 197 23.88 9.27 10.89
CA CYS A 197 22.79 10.23 11.05
C CYS A 197 21.85 9.83 12.22
N LEU A 198 21.57 8.54 12.40
CA LEU A 198 20.77 8.06 13.54
C LEU A 198 21.50 8.29 14.87
N LYS A 199 22.82 8.14 14.91
CA LYS A 199 23.65 8.43 16.09
C LYS A 199 23.66 9.93 16.42
N SER A 200 23.65 10.83 15.43
CA SER A 200 23.60 12.27 15.70
C SER A 200 22.26 12.72 16.30
N VAL A 201 21.18 11.96 16.08
CA VAL A 201 19.87 12.21 16.72
C VAL A 201 19.88 11.88 18.22
N ASP A 202 20.74 10.96 18.66
CA ASP A 202 20.92 10.60 20.08
C ASP A 202 21.47 11.78 20.92
N GLN A 203 22.01 12.81 20.28
CA GLN A 203 22.42 14.02 20.97
C GLN A 203 21.18 14.76 21.48
N ASP A 204 20.85 14.53 22.75
CA ASP A 204 19.85 15.11 23.66
C ASP A 204 18.95 16.25 23.12
N LYS A 205 19.50 17.23 22.39
CA LYS A 205 18.78 18.30 21.68
C LYS A 205 17.79 17.79 20.62
N SER A 206 18.12 16.76 19.85
CA SER A 206 17.29 16.28 18.73
C SER A 206 16.13 15.43 19.22
N LEU A 207 16.35 14.51 20.16
CA LEU A 207 15.28 13.79 20.85
C LEU A 207 14.38 14.75 21.62
N LYS A 208 14.93 15.73 22.33
CA LYS A 208 14.13 16.80 22.97
C LYS A 208 13.32 17.59 21.96
N LYS A 209 13.86 17.87 20.77
CA LYS A 209 13.13 18.55 19.67
C LYS A 209 12.01 17.68 19.11
N ILE A 210 12.20 16.37 19.01
CA ILE A 210 11.16 15.41 18.62
C ILE A 210 10.05 15.37 19.68
N VAL A 211 10.43 15.30 20.96
CA VAL A 211 9.52 15.24 22.12
C VAL A 211 8.84 16.58 22.40
N SER A 212 9.46 17.71 22.06
CA SER A 212 8.86 19.05 22.24
C SER A 212 7.91 19.42 21.09
N LYS A 213 8.26 19.04 19.86
CA LYS A 213 7.36 19.19 18.69
C LYS A 213 6.11 18.32 18.79
N SER A 214 6.11 17.32 19.67
CA SER A 214 4.96 16.47 19.91
C SER A 214 4.02 16.97 21.02
N GLY A 215 4.23 18.18 21.54
CA GLY A 215 3.43 18.79 22.61
C GLY A 215 1.91 18.91 22.32
N GLU A 216 1.46 18.67 21.09
CA GLU A 216 0.03 18.42 20.79
C GLU A 216 -0.32 16.95 21.08
N PHE A 217 -0.07 16.46 22.29
CA PHE A 217 -0.66 15.19 22.73
C PHE A 217 -2.17 15.45 22.83
N GLY A 218 -2.94 14.87 21.91
CA GLY A 218 -4.40 14.86 22.01
C GLY A 218 -4.79 14.43 23.42
N ALA A 219 -5.59 15.25 24.10
CA ALA A 219 -5.97 15.05 25.50
C ALA A 219 -6.29 13.57 25.74
N LEU A 220 -5.52 12.91 26.62
CA LEU A 220 -5.82 11.54 27.02
C LEU A 220 -7.29 11.50 27.46
N PRO A 221 -8.10 10.53 26.99
CA PRO A 221 -9.50 10.46 27.35
C PRO A 221 -9.63 10.49 28.88
N SER A 222 -10.32 11.52 29.37
CA SER A 222 -10.43 11.87 30.78
C SER A 222 -11.27 10.85 31.59
N SER A 223 -11.77 9.79 30.97
CA SER A 223 -12.94 9.04 31.46
C SER A 223 -12.67 7.66 32.08
N SER A 224 -11.45 7.32 32.49
CA SER A 224 -11.25 6.11 33.32
C SER A 224 -10.66 6.44 34.68
N SER A 225 -11.43 6.10 35.72
CA SER A 225 -11.08 6.16 37.13
C SER A 225 -9.76 5.45 37.38
N SER A 226 -8.76 6.24 37.79
CA SER A 226 -7.39 5.84 38.04
C SER A 226 -7.27 5.04 39.34
N GLN A 227 -7.28 3.71 39.23
CA GLN A 227 -6.73 2.84 40.27
C GLN A 227 -5.25 2.58 39.97
N TRP A 228 -4.40 3.22 40.76
CA TRP A 228 -2.94 3.14 40.70
C TRP A 228 -2.47 1.77 41.18
N LYS A 229 -1.71 1.05 40.34
CA LYS A 229 -1.17 -0.27 40.68
C LYS A 229 0.34 -0.22 40.69
N ARG A 230 0.93 -0.62 41.82
CA ARG A 230 2.36 -0.80 42.02
C ARG A 230 2.87 -1.82 40.99
N PHE A 231 3.82 -1.41 40.16
CA PHE A 231 4.48 -2.29 39.19
C PHE A 231 5.33 -3.29 39.96
N SER A 232 4.89 -4.54 40.07
CA SER A 232 5.60 -5.56 40.88
C SER A 232 6.56 -6.43 40.07
N SER A 233 6.62 -6.26 38.74
CA SER A 233 7.40 -7.14 37.85
C SER A 233 7.80 -6.43 36.54
N VAL A 234 8.43 -5.27 36.66
CA VAL A 234 9.07 -4.59 35.52
C VAL A 234 10.52 -5.05 35.39
N SER A 235 11.04 -5.12 34.17
CA SER A 235 12.47 -5.37 33.93
C SER A 235 13.36 -4.35 34.66
N SER A 236 14.60 -4.76 34.95
CA SER A 236 15.61 -3.91 35.59
C SER A 236 15.84 -2.59 34.85
N ASP A 237 15.67 -2.59 33.53
CA ASP A 237 15.84 -1.39 32.68
C ASP A 237 14.72 -0.38 32.90
N VAL A 238 13.48 -0.86 32.92
CA VAL A 238 12.32 -0.03 33.24
C VAL A 238 12.46 0.53 34.65
N GLN A 239 12.93 -0.29 35.59
CA GLN A 239 13.15 0.15 36.95
C GLN A 239 14.29 1.19 37.05
N ALA A 240 15.37 1.02 36.29
CA ALA A 240 16.44 2.00 36.19
C ALA A 240 15.95 3.33 35.61
N ILE A 241 15.16 3.29 34.53
CA ILE A 241 14.55 4.50 33.93
C ILE A 241 13.63 5.20 34.94
N MET A 242 12.77 4.45 35.64
CA MET A 242 11.88 5.00 36.66
C MET A 242 12.68 5.64 37.82
N ASN A 243 13.79 5.02 38.22
CA ASN A 243 14.69 5.57 39.23
C ASN A 243 15.39 6.86 38.75
N THR A 244 15.84 6.93 37.48
CA THR A 244 16.46 8.12 36.88
C THR A 244 15.52 9.31 36.84
N ILE A 245 14.23 9.07 36.64
CA ILE A 245 13.20 10.13 36.61
C ILE A 245 12.92 10.67 38.03
N GLY A 246 13.51 10.07 39.08
CA GLY A 246 13.35 10.50 40.48
C GLY A 246 11.95 10.28 41.02
N GLN A 247 11.13 9.48 40.34
CA GLN A 247 9.73 9.25 40.70
C GLN A 247 9.54 7.84 41.27
N GLN A 248 9.02 7.78 42.50
CA GLN A 248 8.22 6.63 42.97
C GLN A 248 7.06 6.36 41.98
N PRO A 249 6.37 5.20 41.95
CA PRO A 249 5.52 4.74 40.82
C PRO A 249 4.26 5.58 40.53
N VAL A 250 4.44 6.84 40.19
CA VAL A 250 3.50 7.96 40.08
C VAL A 250 4.25 9.00 39.23
N TRP A 251 3.90 9.45 38.03
CA TRP A 251 2.63 9.53 37.31
C TRP A 251 2.90 9.57 35.79
N LEU A 252 2.66 8.47 35.05
CA LEU A 252 2.73 8.48 33.57
C LEU A 252 1.75 9.48 32.92
N ARG A 253 0.73 9.92 33.67
CA ARG A 253 -0.30 10.86 33.22
C ARG A 253 0.12 12.33 33.29
N GLU A 254 1.02 12.70 34.20
CA GLU A 254 1.37 14.11 34.46
C GLU A 254 2.62 14.55 33.69
N HIS A 255 3.53 13.63 33.37
CA HIS A 255 4.75 13.92 32.60
C HIS A 255 5.05 12.92 31.45
N PRO A 256 4.09 12.64 30.54
CA PRO A 256 4.32 11.73 29.42
C PRO A 256 5.56 12.06 28.56
N PRO A 257 5.92 13.33 28.29
CA PRO A 257 7.11 13.66 27.49
C PRO A 257 8.43 13.29 28.17
N THR A 258 8.53 13.47 29.49
CA THR A 258 9.77 13.21 30.25
C THR A 258 10.04 11.72 30.35
N VAL A 259 9.01 10.94 30.71
CA VAL A 259 9.11 9.48 30.77
C VAL A 259 9.42 8.93 29.38
N LEU A 260 8.69 9.36 28.35
CA LEU A 260 8.95 8.94 26.97
C LEU A 260 10.38 9.30 26.53
N GLY A 261 10.89 10.48 26.89
CA GLY A 261 12.25 10.91 26.56
C GLY A 261 13.32 9.96 27.11
N GLU A 262 13.23 9.60 28.39
CA GLU A 262 14.19 8.67 29.02
C GLU A 262 14.06 7.24 28.49
N PHE A 263 12.83 6.78 28.25
CA PHE A 263 12.60 5.49 27.58
C PHE A 263 13.23 5.49 26.19
N LEU A 264 12.93 6.50 25.36
CA LEU A 264 13.51 6.63 24.03
C LEU A 264 15.03 6.66 24.09
N LYS A 265 15.63 7.38 25.03
CA LYS A 265 17.09 7.46 25.18
C LYS A 265 17.74 6.08 25.40
N VAL A 266 17.27 5.34 26.41
CA VAL A 266 17.82 4.01 26.73
C VAL A 266 17.61 3.02 25.58
N TYR A 267 16.42 3.03 24.98
CA TYR A 267 16.10 2.10 23.89
C TYR A 267 16.78 2.47 22.58
N TRP A 268 16.92 3.77 22.28
CA TRP A 268 17.63 4.26 21.11
C TRP A 268 19.07 3.83 21.13
N GLN A 269 19.75 3.92 22.28
CA GLN A 269 21.12 3.43 22.43
C GLN A 269 21.25 1.92 22.16
N ARG A 270 20.31 1.12 22.68
CA ARG A 270 20.30 -0.33 22.41
C ARG A 270 20.02 -0.65 20.94
N TYR A 271 19.08 0.07 20.34
CA TYR A 271 18.78 -0.07 18.91
C TYR A 271 20.01 0.29 18.06
N LEU A 272 20.67 1.42 18.36
CA LEU A 272 21.91 1.84 17.71
C LEU A 272 23.02 0.80 17.87
N ALA A 273 23.18 0.22 19.06
CA ALA A 273 24.16 -0.84 19.29
C ALA A 273 23.87 -2.08 18.44
N PHE A 274 22.60 -2.50 18.37
CA PHE A 274 22.17 -3.64 17.57
C PHE A 274 22.37 -3.41 16.07
N ILE A 275 21.88 -2.29 15.51
CA ILE A 275 22.01 -2.03 14.06
C ILE A 275 23.47 -1.80 13.64
N ASN A 276 24.35 -1.48 14.59
CA ASN A 276 25.77 -1.30 14.35
C ASN A 276 26.55 -2.63 14.35
N THR A 277 25.91 -3.76 14.67
CA THR A 277 26.56 -5.08 14.56
C THR A 277 26.81 -5.46 13.09
N GLU A 278 27.96 -6.07 12.81
CA GLU A 278 28.34 -6.44 11.44
C GLU A 278 27.39 -7.48 10.84
N ASP A 279 26.91 -8.45 11.63
CA ASP A 279 25.94 -9.44 11.18
C ASP A 279 24.64 -8.79 10.71
N PHE A 280 24.14 -7.80 11.46
CA PHE A 280 22.93 -7.09 11.07
C PHE A 280 23.14 -6.28 9.79
N LYS A 281 24.23 -5.51 9.70
CA LYS A 281 24.56 -4.72 8.51
C LYS A 281 24.67 -5.60 7.27
N ASN A 282 25.42 -6.70 7.36
CA ASN A 282 25.63 -7.62 6.26
C ASN A 282 24.32 -8.27 5.81
N ASN A 283 23.50 -8.73 6.76
CA ASN A 283 22.19 -9.30 6.46
C ASN A 283 21.25 -8.29 5.81
N LEU A 284 21.23 -7.04 6.29
CA LEU A 284 20.43 -5.98 5.71
C LEU A 284 20.88 -5.64 4.29
N ILE A 285 22.19 -5.50 4.07
CA ILE A 285 22.74 -5.20 2.74
C ILE A 285 22.44 -6.32 1.77
N ASN A 286 22.64 -7.58 2.15
CA ASN A 286 22.35 -8.73 1.26
C ASN A 286 20.86 -8.76 0.88
N GLN A 287 19.97 -8.56 1.85
CA GLN A 287 18.54 -8.48 1.59
C GLN A 287 18.19 -7.32 0.65
N VAL A 288 18.73 -6.13 0.90
CA VAL A 288 18.52 -4.98 0.03
C VAL A 288 19.08 -5.25 -1.35
N ILE A 289 20.21 -5.94 -1.51
CA ILE A 289 20.74 -6.34 -2.82
C ILE A 289 19.76 -7.25 -3.57
N GLU A 290 19.17 -8.23 -2.89
CA GLU A 290 18.17 -9.17 -3.43
C GLU A 290 16.88 -8.44 -3.84
N GLU A 291 16.33 -7.60 -2.96
CA GLU A 291 15.13 -6.80 -3.24
C GLU A 291 15.38 -5.76 -4.34
N SER A 292 16.59 -5.22 -4.37
CA SER A 292 17.02 -4.19 -5.29
C SER A 292 17.72 -4.71 -6.55
N LEU A 293 17.43 -5.96 -6.95
CA LEU A 293 17.68 -6.45 -8.32
C LEU A 293 17.10 -5.51 -9.41
N ASN A 294 16.27 -4.53 -9.01
CA ASN A 294 15.68 -3.50 -9.85
C ASN A 294 16.20 -2.07 -9.63
N PHE A 295 17.32 -1.80 -8.94
CA PHE A 295 17.92 -0.45 -8.99
C PHE A 295 18.19 -0.11 -10.46
N CYS A 296 17.38 0.80 -11.00
CA CYS A 296 17.14 0.98 -12.43
C CYS A 296 18.44 1.00 -13.26
N PRO A 297 18.76 -0.05 -14.05
CA PRO A 297 19.94 -0.02 -14.93
C PRO A 297 19.88 1.13 -15.94
N ASN A 298 18.68 1.65 -16.21
CA ASN A 298 18.46 2.81 -17.08
C ASN A 298 18.71 4.15 -16.39
N ALA A 299 18.56 4.26 -15.06
CA ALA A 299 18.82 5.51 -14.33
C ALA A 299 20.34 5.78 -14.24
N ILE A 300 21.15 4.72 -14.16
CA ILE A 300 22.61 4.80 -14.07
C ILE A 300 23.23 5.40 -15.35
N LYS A 301 22.53 5.36 -16.49
CA LYS A 301 23.00 5.97 -17.75
C LYS A 301 22.84 7.49 -17.81
N ASN A 302 22.02 8.08 -16.94
CA ASN A 302 21.82 9.52 -16.91
C ASN A 302 22.45 10.12 -15.66
N ILE A 303 23.59 10.79 -15.84
CA ILE A 303 24.36 11.44 -14.76
C ILE A 303 23.48 12.42 -13.97
N GLN A 304 22.49 13.04 -14.60
CA GLN A 304 21.58 13.99 -13.94
C GLN A 304 20.64 13.33 -12.91
N LEU A 305 20.52 12.00 -12.90
CA LEU A 305 19.65 11.26 -11.97
C LEU A 305 20.43 10.65 -10.79
N LEU A 306 21.75 10.81 -10.71
CA LEU A 306 22.56 10.17 -9.67
C LEU A 306 22.17 10.62 -8.26
N ASP A 307 21.88 11.91 -8.07
CA ASP A 307 21.40 12.45 -6.79
C ASP A 307 20.06 11.85 -6.36
N GLU A 308 19.14 11.63 -7.31
CA GLU A 308 17.85 11.02 -7.05
C GLU A 308 18.01 9.55 -6.64
N VAL A 309 18.94 8.82 -7.29
CA VAL A 309 19.24 7.44 -6.95
C VAL A 309 19.92 7.32 -5.58
N ASP A 310 20.84 8.22 -5.24
CA ASP A 310 21.44 8.28 -3.90
C ASP A 310 20.38 8.51 -2.82
N LEU A 311 19.46 9.45 -3.07
CA LEU A 311 18.37 9.78 -2.17
C LEU A 311 17.39 8.61 -2.02
N GLU A 312 17.01 7.97 -3.12
CA GLU A 312 16.13 6.80 -3.12
C GLU A 312 16.78 5.63 -2.37
N CYS A 313 18.07 5.38 -2.62
CA CYS A 313 18.85 4.37 -1.91
C CYS A 313 18.90 4.63 -0.41
N ARG A 314 19.21 5.86 0.00
CA ARG A 314 19.18 6.26 1.42
C ARG A 314 17.81 6.00 2.04
N ASN A 315 16.74 6.43 1.38
CA ASN A 315 15.38 6.27 1.88
C ASN A 315 14.97 4.79 1.97
N HIS A 316 15.36 3.98 0.99
CA HIS A 316 15.09 2.56 0.99
C HIS A 316 15.86 1.82 2.09
N LEU A 317 17.12 2.17 2.34
CA LEU A 317 17.89 1.64 3.47
C LEU A 317 17.29 2.03 4.82
N VAL A 318 16.85 3.29 4.96
CA VAL A 318 16.11 3.76 6.14
C VAL A 318 14.83 2.95 6.32
N GLU A 319 14.07 2.75 5.25
CA GLU A 319 12.86 1.95 5.30
C GLU A 319 13.16 0.49 5.69
N ALA A 320 14.18 -0.13 5.10
CA ALA A 320 14.57 -1.51 5.38
C ALA A 320 15.08 -1.69 6.83
N LEU A 321 15.82 -0.71 7.37
CA LEU A 321 16.25 -0.67 8.78
C LEU A 321 15.06 -0.74 9.75
N PHE A 322 13.94 -0.16 9.34
CA PHE A 322 12.80 0.13 10.19
C PHE A 322 11.63 -0.84 9.99
N ASN A 323 11.32 -1.22 8.75
CA ASN A 323 10.19 -2.06 8.37
C ASN A 323 10.49 -3.57 8.44
N ARG A 324 11.70 -3.99 8.82
CA ARG A 324 12.05 -5.41 8.81
C ARG A 324 11.06 -6.20 9.69
N PRO A 325 10.35 -7.22 9.15
CA PRO A 325 9.33 -7.97 9.89
C PRO A 325 9.88 -8.79 11.07
N GLY A 326 11.21 -8.94 11.16
CA GLY A 326 11.93 -9.48 12.33
C GLY A 326 12.45 -8.43 13.32
N ASN A 327 12.38 -7.13 12.99
CA ASN A 327 12.74 -6.02 13.88
C ASN A 327 11.58 -5.63 14.81
N LYS A 328 10.64 -6.54 15.08
CA LYS A 328 9.94 -6.50 16.36
C LYS A 328 10.99 -6.77 17.42
N PHE A 329 11.63 -5.72 17.91
CA PHE A 329 12.39 -5.78 19.15
C PHE A 329 11.38 -5.97 20.26
N THR A 330 10.90 -7.20 20.40
CA THR A 330 10.14 -7.64 21.56
C THR A 330 11.15 -7.90 22.65
N TRP A 331 11.43 -6.86 23.41
CA TRP A 331 11.89 -7.06 24.78
C TRP A 331 10.67 -7.42 25.63
N LYS A 332 10.91 -8.10 26.76
CA LYS A 332 9.86 -8.66 27.62
C LYS A 332 8.67 -7.72 27.87
N ASP A 333 8.94 -6.42 27.98
CA ASP A 333 7.96 -5.38 28.31
C ASP A 333 7.78 -4.33 27.18
N PHE A 334 8.45 -4.46 26.03
CA PHE A 334 8.49 -3.40 25.01
C PHE A 334 8.53 -3.97 23.60
N THR A 335 7.82 -3.33 22.68
CA THR A 335 7.89 -3.62 21.25
C THR A 335 8.15 -2.32 20.51
N PHE A 336 9.27 -2.26 19.79
CA PHE A 336 9.48 -1.25 18.77
C PHE A 336 9.15 -1.85 17.41
N SER A 337 8.41 -1.11 16.60
CA SER A 337 8.12 -1.48 15.21
C SER A 337 7.99 -0.21 14.39
N VAL A 338 8.53 -0.17 13.19
CA VAL A 338 8.27 0.92 12.26
C VAL A 338 7.47 0.37 11.09
N HIS A 339 6.47 1.14 10.66
CA HIS A 339 5.61 0.83 9.54
C HIS A 339 5.56 2.03 8.60
N GLY A 340 6.30 1.94 7.49
CA GLY A 340 6.45 3.02 6.53
C GLY A 340 7.10 4.25 7.17
N LYS A 341 6.38 5.38 7.18
CA LYS A 341 6.86 6.65 7.77
C LYS A 341 6.59 6.77 9.27
N GLN A 342 6.08 5.72 9.92
CA GLN A 342 5.61 5.74 11.31
C GLN A 342 6.41 4.81 12.21
N ALA A 343 7.08 5.35 13.23
CA ALA A 343 7.71 4.54 14.27
C ALA A 343 6.75 4.32 15.44
N ARG A 344 6.40 3.07 15.74
CA ARG A 344 5.51 2.67 16.84
C ARG A 344 6.33 2.09 17.99
N PHE A 345 6.15 2.66 19.17
CA PHE A 345 6.67 2.17 20.44
C PHE A 345 5.50 1.68 21.28
N MET A 346 5.47 0.38 21.55
CA MET A 346 4.47 -0.26 22.39
C MET A 346 5.12 -0.68 23.70
N PHE A 347 4.67 -0.14 24.81
CA PHE A 347 5.13 -0.56 26.13
C PHE A 347 4.05 -1.37 26.83
N ARG A 348 4.37 -2.60 27.24
CA ARG A 348 3.47 -3.52 27.93
C ARG A 348 3.85 -3.57 29.40
N ILE A 349 2.95 -3.07 30.24
CA ILE A 349 3.16 -3.14 31.69
C ILE A 349 2.20 -4.15 32.29
N PRO A 350 2.69 -5.24 32.91
CA PRO A 350 1.85 -6.12 33.71
C PRO A 350 1.34 -5.37 34.95
N THR A 351 0.02 -5.31 35.11
CA THR A 351 -0.68 -4.76 36.26
C THR A 351 -1.21 -5.91 37.11
N LYS A 352 -0.94 -5.94 38.41
CA LYS A 352 -1.58 -6.94 39.29
C LYS A 352 -3.05 -6.59 39.47
N ASN A 353 -3.98 -7.54 39.28
CA ASN A 353 -5.31 -7.38 39.85
C ASN A 353 -5.17 -7.40 41.37
N LYS A 354 -5.51 -6.28 42.00
CA LYS A 354 -5.89 -6.28 43.40
C LYS A 354 -7.35 -6.68 43.44
#